data_AF-A0A9W7BH42-F1
#
_entry.id   AF-A0A9W7BH42-F1
#
_cell.length_a   1.000
_cell.length_b   1.000
_cell.length_c   1.000
_cell.angle_alpha   90.00
_cell.angle_beta   90.00
_cell.angle_gamma   90.00
#
_symmetry.space_group_name_H-M   'P 1'
#
loop_
_entity.id
_entity.type
_entity.pdbx_description
1 polymer ?
#
loop_
_entity_poly.entity_id
_entity_poly.type
_entity_poly.pdbx_seq_one_letter_code
_entity_poly.pdbx_strand_id
1 'polypeptide(L)'
;MSPDPTIFTLLGARNAGIESAHPVEASIITSRWFGTGLQPIMDLFNHDQSNPTQFVKLNTATNRYELRATHLHPQMSQVYNFYLDRNVLTMYRLYGFLDTSRELDCLTMRALRIGNPVQRVACIAYADDGVTYKDMADEILKAVEYDDFAMIKGAAQWIDRNSNFDL
;
A
#
# COMPACT_ATOMS: atom_id res chain seq x y z
N MET A 1 23.17 20.53 23.52
CA MET A 1 23.61 19.18 23.08
C MET A 1 24.18 19.33 21.68
N SER A 2 25.47 19.04 21.49
CA SER A 2 26.13 19.11 20.18
C SER A 2 25.67 17.93 19.31
N PRO A 3 25.28 18.12 18.04
CA PRO A 3 24.91 17.02 17.18
C PRO A 3 26.16 16.21 16.82
N ASP A 4 26.20 14.96 17.28
CA ASP A 4 27.12 13.94 16.79
C ASP A 4 27.06 13.90 15.25
N PRO A 5 28.17 14.12 14.53
CA PRO A 5 28.20 14.31 13.06
C PRO A 5 27.95 13.01 12.28
N THR A 6 27.78 11.88 12.97
CA THR A 6 27.52 10.60 12.29
C THR A 6 26.05 10.53 11.87
N ILE A 7 25.81 10.81 10.59
CA ILE A 7 24.48 10.81 9.95
C ILE A 7 24.00 9.37 9.70
N PHE A 8 24.93 8.43 9.45
CA PHE A 8 24.62 7.05 9.09
C PHE A 8 25.64 6.07 9.67
N THR A 9 25.19 4.88 10.06
CA THR A 9 26.07 3.76 10.41
C THR A 9 25.47 2.48 9.82
N LEU A 10 26.25 1.81 8.97
CA LEU A 10 25.95 0.48 8.44
C LEU A 10 26.60 -0.54 9.38
N LEU A 11 25.81 -1.35 10.08
CA LEU A 11 26.36 -2.44 10.89
C LEU A 11 26.16 -3.76 10.15
N GLY A 12 27.26 -4.44 9.82
CA GLY A 12 27.23 -5.82 9.32
C GLY A 12 27.27 -6.80 10.49
N ALA A 13 26.34 -7.76 10.53
CA ALA A 13 26.38 -8.88 11.47
C ALA A 13 27.10 -10.06 10.82
N ARG A 14 28.29 -10.41 11.31
CA ARG A 14 28.99 -11.66 10.95
C ARG A 14 28.43 -12.82 11.76
N ASN A 15 27.78 -13.77 11.10
CA ASN A 15 27.63 -15.10 11.67
C ASN A 15 28.97 -15.82 11.54
N ALA A 16 29.59 -16.16 12.67
CA ALA A 16 30.76 -17.02 12.70
C ALA A 16 30.33 -18.43 12.24
N GLY A 17 30.83 -18.90 11.09
CA GLY A 17 30.90 -20.33 10.81
C GLY A 17 30.32 -20.87 9.50
N ILE A 18 30.07 -20.08 8.45
CA ILE A 18 29.72 -20.64 7.13
C ILE A 18 30.63 -20.04 6.06
N GLU A 19 31.64 -20.82 5.66
CA GLU A 19 32.45 -20.56 4.47
C GLU A 19 31.66 -20.97 3.21
N SER A 20 31.68 -20.10 2.21
CA SER A 20 31.13 -20.22 0.85
C SER A 20 29.70 -19.70 0.63
N ALA A 21 29.57 -18.91 -0.46
CA ALA A 21 28.48 -18.02 -0.87
C ALA A 21 28.34 -16.76 0.01
N HIS A 22 28.97 -15.65 -0.40
CA HIS A 22 28.87 -14.35 0.25
C HIS A 22 27.39 -13.97 0.48
N PRO A 23 26.84 -14.16 1.69
CA PRO A 23 25.53 -13.66 2.01
C PRO A 23 25.72 -12.16 2.16
N VAL A 24 24.80 -11.33 1.65
CA VAL A 24 24.77 -9.94 2.09
C VAL A 24 24.55 -9.99 3.61
N GLU A 25 25.63 -9.72 4.36
CA GLU A 25 25.63 -9.56 5.81
C GLU A 25 24.46 -8.65 6.15
N ALA A 26 23.61 -9.06 7.08
CA ALA A 26 22.43 -8.29 7.46
C ALA A 26 22.86 -6.84 7.74
N SER A 27 22.39 -5.92 6.90
CA SER A 27 22.74 -4.52 6.98
C SER A 27 21.74 -3.82 7.88
N ILE A 28 22.21 -3.25 8.99
CA ILE A 28 21.40 -2.36 9.81
C ILE A 28 21.60 -0.95 9.28
N ILE A 29 20.55 -0.39 8.69
CA ILE A 29 20.49 1.03 8.36
C ILE A 29 19.90 1.76 9.55
N THR A 30 20.64 2.76 10.02
CA THR A 30 20.19 3.65 11.09
C THR A 30 19.96 5.04 10.53
N SER A 31 18.78 5.59 10.80
CA SER A 31 18.39 6.94 10.36
C SER A 31 17.91 7.78 11.55
N ARG A 32 18.25 9.08 11.52
CA ARG A 32 17.70 10.05 12.48
C ARG A 32 16.37 10.57 11.95
N TRP A 33 15.43 10.82 12.86
CA TRP A 33 14.13 11.39 12.53
C TRP A 33 14.28 12.86 12.13
N PHE A 34 13.85 13.23 10.93
CA PHE A 34 13.80 14.63 10.48
C PHE A 34 12.37 15.16 10.67
N GLY A 35 12.05 15.64 11.89
CA GLY A 35 10.73 16.20 12.18
C GLY A 35 9.58 15.21 11.99
N THR A 36 8.34 15.70 11.78
CA THR A 36 7.17 14.82 11.58
C THR A 36 7.17 14.17 10.20
N GLY A 37 7.74 12.97 10.12
CA GLY A 37 7.32 11.98 9.13
C GLY A 37 8.35 11.51 8.10
N LEU A 38 9.59 12.03 8.09
CA LEU A 38 10.63 11.56 7.18
C LEU A 38 11.76 10.82 7.93
N GLN A 39 12.10 9.63 7.43
CA GLN A 39 13.22 8.80 7.84
C GLN A 39 14.13 8.57 6.62
N PRO A 40 15.15 9.41 6.41
CA PRO A 40 16.05 9.27 5.26
C PRO A 40 16.63 7.86 5.16
N ILE A 41 16.80 7.38 3.93
CA ILE A 41 17.19 6.00 3.58
C ILE A 41 16.12 4.95 3.87
N MET A 42 15.49 4.97 5.05
CA MET A 42 14.39 4.04 5.39
C MET A 42 13.21 4.17 4.43
N ASP A 43 12.89 5.41 4.05
CA ASP A 43 11.81 5.73 3.12
C ASP A 43 12.16 5.44 1.65
N LEU A 44 13.40 5.00 1.34
CA LEU A 44 13.79 4.59 -0.02
C LEU A 44 13.42 3.14 -0.35
N PHE A 45 13.11 2.33 0.66
CA PHE A 45 12.81 0.91 0.49
C PHE A 45 11.36 0.72 0.09
N ASN A 46 11.11 0.31 -1.16
CA ASN A 46 9.77 0.05 -1.68
C ASN A 46 8.96 -0.95 -0.84
N HIS A 47 7.64 -0.87 -0.97
CA HIS A 47 6.72 -1.78 -0.27
C HIS A 47 6.72 -3.21 -0.85
N ASP A 48 6.70 -4.22 0.02
CA ASP A 48 6.25 -5.58 -0.31
C ASP A 48 5.54 -6.20 0.91
N GLN A 49 4.28 -6.62 0.74
CA GLN A 49 3.52 -7.33 1.76
C GLN A 49 3.78 -8.85 1.73
N SER A 50 4.02 -9.40 0.56
CA SER A 50 4.15 -10.85 0.35
C SER A 50 5.44 -11.39 0.92
N ASN A 51 6.50 -10.59 0.86
CA ASN A 51 7.81 -10.93 1.38
C ASN A 51 8.48 -9.70 2.03
N PRO A 52 7.96 -9.22 3.18
CA PRO A 52 8.53 -8.07 3.84
C PRO A 52 9.95 -8.42 4.28
N THR A 53 10.91 -7.82 3.58
CA THR A 53 12.30 -8.20 3.78
C THR A 53 12.90 -7.63 5.05
N GLN A 54 12.22 -6.64 5.63
CA GLN A 54 12.68 -5.88 6.78
C GLN A 54 11.54 -5.41 7.67
N PHE A 55 11.86 -5.17 8.94
CA PHE A 55 11.00 -4.40 9.85
C PHE A 55 11.78 -3.25 10.47
N VAL A 56 11.07 -2.15 10.72
CA VAL A 56 11.59 -0.97 11.41
C VAL A 56 11.37 -1.13 12.91
N LYS A 57 12.45 -1.08 13.70
CA LYS A 57 12.38 -1.12 15.17
C LYS A 57 13.05 0.10 15.76
N LEU A 58 12.39 0.77 16.70
CA LEU A 58 13.05 1.79 17.53
C LEU A 58 13.95 1.10 18.54
N ASN A 59 15.26 1.35 18.47
CA ASN A 59 16.18 1.03 19.53
C ASN A 59 16.13 2.15 20.57
N THR A 60 15.52 1.88 21.72
CA THR A 60 15.31 2.87 22.79
C THR A 60 16.60 3.26 23.50
N ALA A 61 17.63 2.42 23.49
CA ALA A 61 18.91 2.73 24.12
C ALA A 61 19.71 3.76 23.30
N THR A 62 19.62 3.70 21.98
CA THR A 62 20.32 4.62 21.07
C THR A 62 19.41 5.73 20.52
N ASN A 63 18.10 5.62 20.76
CA ASN A 63 17.05 6.44 20.16
C ASN A 63 17.16 6.51 18.62
N ARG A 64 17.45 5.37 17.99
CA ARG A 64 17.58 5.23 16.54
C ARG A 64 16.62 4.18 16.00
N TYR A 65 16.07 4.43 14.82
CA TYR A 65 15.35 3.41 14.07
C TYR A 65 16.34 2.49 13.39
N GLU A 66 16.11 1.19 13.51
CA GLU A 66 16.90 0.13 12.91
C GLU A 66 16.04 -0.60 11.89
N LEU A 67 16.56 -0.71 10.67
CA LEU A 67 16.03 -1.62 9.67
C LEU A 67 16.70 -2.98 9.83
N ARG A 68 15.93 -4.02 10.10
CA ARG A 68 16.47 -5.37 10.30
C ARG A 68 15.94 -6.32 9.24
N ALA A 69 16.85 -6.96 8.52
CA ALA A 69 16.51 -8.00 7.56
C ALA A 69 15.89 -9.21 8.28
N THR A 70 14.79 -9.73 7.73
CA THR A 70 14.14 -10.96 8.23
C THR A 70 14.74 -12.23 7.63
N HIS A 71 15.45 -12.09 6.51
CA HIS A 71 16.10 -13.19 5.78
C HIS A 71 17.34 -12.70 5.02
N LEU A 72 18.13 -13.65 4.52
CA LEU A 72 19.29 -13.36 3.67
C LEU A 72 18.83 -12.83 2.31
N HIS A 73 19.49 -11.77 1.85
CA HIS A 73 19.24 -11.15 0.56
C HIS A 73 20.32 -11.57 -0.44
N PRO A 74 19.95 -12.17 -1.59
CA PRO A 74 20.88 -12.37 -2.68
C PRO A 74 21.53 -11.05 -3.11
N GLN A 75 22.76 -11.10 -3.58
CA GLN A 75 23.39 -9.92 -4.17
C GLN A 75 22.54 -9.42 -5.34
N MET A 76 22.39 -8.09 -5.45
CA MET A 76 21.57 -7.41 -6.46
C MET A 76 20.05 -7.60 -6.31
N SER A 77 19.54 -8.29 -5.27
CA SER A 77 18.10 -8.33 -5.03
C SER A 77 17.62 -6.99 -4.48
N GLN A 78 16.42 -6.60 -4.89
CA GLN A 78 15.75 -5.47 -4.27
C GLN A 78 15.35 -5.83 -2.84
N VAL A 79 15.55 -4.88 -1.94
CA VAL A 79 15.15 -4.97 -0.54
C VAL A 79 13.86 -4.17 -0.36
N TYR A 80 12.88 -4.76 0.30
CA TYR A 80 11.54 -4.21 0.49
C TYR A 80 11.17 -4.02 1.95
N ASN A 81 10.45 -2.95 2.25
CA ASN A 81 9.93 -2.65 3.57
C ASN A 81 8.41 -2.89 3.64
N PHE A 82 7.88 -3.06 4.85
CA PHE A 82 6.46 -3.21 5.09
C PHE A 82 5.84 -1.88 5.57
N TYR A 83 4.99 -1.26 4.77
CA TYR A 83 4.39 0.06 5.05
C TYR A 83 3.11 -0.04 5.90
N LEU A 84 3.09 -0.98 6.85
CA LEU A 84 1.92 -1.35 7.66
C LEU A 84 0.79 -1.98 6.84
N ASP A 85 -0.08 -2.73 7.51
CA ASP A 85 -1.22 -3.36 6.86
C ASP A 85 -2.33 -2.32 6.65
N ARG A 86 -2.51 -1.86 5.40
CA ARG A 86 -3.51 -0.85 5.03
C ARG A 86 -4.26 -1.29 3.77
N ASN A 87 -5.53 -0.91 3.66
CA ASN A 87 -6.29 -1.17 2.45
C ASN A 87 -5.70 -0.42 1.23
N VAL A 88 -5.96 -0.95 0.03
CA VAL A 88 -5.37 -0.46 -1.23
C VAL A 88 -5.71 1.00 -1.49
N LEU A 89 -6.93 1.45 -1.20
CA LEU A 89 -7.31 2.86 -1.34
C LEU A 89 -6.47 3.79 -0.46
N THR A 90 -6.18 3.39 0.78
CA THR A 90 -5.31 4.15 1.69
C THR A 90 -3.87 4.17 1.19
N MET A 91 -3.38 3.03 0.68
CA MET A 91 -2.04 2.96 0.09
C MET A 91 -1.91 3.93 -1.10
N TYR A 92 -2.90 3.93 -2.00
CA TYR A 92 -2.95 4.85 -3.13
C TYR A 92 -2.96 6.33 -2.69
N ARG A 93 -3.81 6.68 -1.73
CA ARG A 93 -3.96 8.07 -1.27
C ARG A 93 -2.74 8.61 -0.53
N LEU A 94 -2.11 7.78 0.32
CA LEU A 94 -1.02 8.23 1.19
C LEU A 94 0.36 8.02 0.56
N TYR A 95 0.53 6.98 -0.26
CA TYR A 95 1.82 6.57 -0.78
C TYR A 95 1.89 6.56 -2.32
N GLY A 96 0.77 6.78 -3.01
CA GLY A 96 0.77 6.96 -4.47
C GLY A 96 0.95 5.68 -5.29
N PHE A 97 0.77 4.50 -4.72
CA PHE A 97 0.88 3.23 -5.46
C PHE A 97 -0.34 2.32 -5.24
N LEU A 98 -0.54 1.37 -6.15
CA LEU A 98 -1.59 0.36 -6.08
C LEU A 98 -0.97 -1.00 -5.81
N ASP A 99 -1.30 -1.59 -4.68
CA ASP A 99 -0.96 -2.98 -4.37
C ASP A 99 -1.98 -3.91 -5.04
N THR A 100 -1.64 -4.38 -6.24
CA THR A 100 -2.50 -5.27 -7.03
C THR A 100 -2.53 -6.71 -6.52
N SER A 101 -1.71 -7.06 -5.52
CA SER A 101 -1.70 -8.40 -4.94
C SER A 101 -2.84 -8.63 -3.95
N ARG A 102 -3.46 -7.55 -3.45
CA ARG A 102 -4.56 -7.59 -2.50
C ARG A 102 -5.91 -7.64 -3.19
N GLU A 103 -6.86 -8.29 -2.54
CA GLU A 103 -8.27 -8.18 -2.91
C GLU A 103 -8.75 -6.73 -2.72
N LEU A 104 -9.49 -6.23 -3.70
CA LEU A 104 -10.05 -4.88 -3.67
C LEU A 104 -11.42 -4.92 -3.01
N ASP A 105 -11.65 -4.07 -2.01
CA ASP A 105 -13.00 -3.85 -1.49
C ASP A 105 -13.84 -2.99 -2.45
N CYS A 106 -15.17 -3.00 -2.26
CA CYS A 106 -16.08 -2.25 -3.14
C CYS A 106 -15.83 -0.74 -3.12
N LEU A 107 -15.44 -0.19 -1.97
CA LEU A 107 -15.11 1.24 -1.85
C LEU A 107 -13.91 1.59 -2.74
N THR A 108 -12.87 0.77 -2.71
CA THR A 108 -11.65 0.92 -3.51
C THR A 108 -11.97 0.79 -4.99
N MET A 109 -12.71 -0.25 -5.39
CA MET A 109 -13.12 -0.47 -6.78
C MET A 109 -13.92 0.72 -7.34
N ARG A 110 -14.84 1.29 -6.54
CA ARG A 110 -15.63 2.46 -6.93
C ARG A 110 -14.77 3.72 -7.03
N ALA A 111 -13.97 4.00 -6.00
CA ALA A 111 -13.18 5.22 -5.91
C ALA A 111 -12.08 5.30 -6.99
N LEU A 112 -11.43 4.17 -7.27
CA LEU A 112 -10.29 4.10 -8.18
C LEU A 112 -10.66 3.62 -9.59
N ARG A 113 -11.87 3.08 -9.79
CA ARG A 113 -12.34 2.52 -11.07
C ARG A 113 -11.43 1.42 -11.63
N ILE A 114 -10.85 0.62 -10.73
CA ILE A 114 -9.99 -0.53 -11.05
C ILE A 114 -10.63 -1.84 -10.57
N GLY A 115 -10.10 -2.96 -11.02
CA GLY A 115 -10.54 -4.30 -10.63
C GLY A 115 -11.35 -5.01 -11.72
N ASN A 116 -11.86 -6.20 -11.38
CA ASN A 116 -12.62 -7.02 -12.32
C ASN A 116 -13.97 -6.35 -12.68
N PRO A 117 -14.33 -6.21 -13.97
CA PRO A 117 -15.58 -5.57 -14.37
C PRO A 117 -16.84 -6.17 -13.74
N VAL A 118 -16.92 -7.49 -13.58
CA VAL A 118 -18.09 -8.16 -12.99
C VAL A 118 -18.22 -7.82 -11.51
N GLN A 119 -17.11 -7.84 -10.77
CA GLN A 119 -17.10 -7.45 -9.35
C GLN A 119 -17.44 -5.97 -9.18
N ARG A 120 -16.92 -5.10 -10.06
CA ARG A 120 -17.24 -3.66 -10.06
C ARG A 120 -18.73 -3.42 -10.28
N VAL A 121 -19.34 -4.07 -11.27
CA VAL A 121 -20.79 -3.98 -11.52
C VAL A 121 -21.56 -4.35 -10.25
N ALA A 122 -21.23 -5.50 -9.64
CA ALA A 122 -21.88 -5.94 -8.41
C ALA A 122 -21.68 -4.93 -7.27
N CYS A 123 -20.47 -4.43 -7.05
CA CYS A 123 -20.19 -3.45 -6.00
C CYS A 123 -21.04 -2.18 -6.12
N ILE A 124 -21.22 -1.65 -7.33
CA ILE A 124 -22.05 -0.45 -7.52
C ILE A 124 -23.54 -0.79 -7.43
N ALA A 125 -23.97 -1.91 -8.02
CA ALA A 125 -25.38 -2.34 -8.02
C ALA A 125 -25.94 -2.60 -6.61
N TYR A 126 -25.07 -2.95 -5.65
CA TYR A 126 -25.42 -3.23 -4.25
C TYR A 126 -24.85 -2.20 -3.26
N ALA A 127 -24.52 -0.99 -3.71
CA ALA A 127 -24.03 0.07 -2.81
C ALA A 127 -25.09 0.46 -1.75
N ASP A 128 -24.63 0.73 -0.53
CA ASP A 128 -25.46 0.92 0.69
C ASP A 128 -26.51 2.06 0.62
N ASP A 129 -27.43 2.03 1.58
CA ASP A 129 -28.63 2.88 1.75
C ASP A 129 -28.37 4.41 1.81
N GLY A 130 -27.12 4.85 1.91
CA GLY A 130 -26.74 6.26 1.88
C GLY A 130 -26.54 6.84 0.47
N VAL A 131 -26.55 5.99 -0.56
CA VAL A 131 -26.46 6.40 -1.96
C VAL A 131 -27.79 6.95 -2.43
N THR A 132 -27.75 8.10 -3.13
CA THR A 132 -28.94 8.71 -3.74
C THR A 132 -29.01 8.44 -5.24
N TYR A 133 -30.21 8.63 -5.83
CA TYR A 133 -30.35 8.63 -7.30
C TYR A 133 -29.42 9.61 -7.98
N LYS A 134 -29.17 10.77 -7.36
CA LYS A 134 -28.25 11.77 -7.90
C LYS A 134 -26.84 11.20 -7.97
N ASP A 135 -26.36 10.53 -6.92
CA ASP A 135 -25.03 9.93 -6.91
C ASP A 135 -24.86 8.89 -8.03
N MET A 136 -25.90 8.10 -8.31
CA MET A 136 -25.85 7.10 -9.38
C MET A 136 -26.00 7.72 -10.77
N ALA A 137 -26.79 8.78 -10.93
CA ALA A 137 -26.84 9.53 -12.18
C ALA A 137 -25.49 10.19 -12.48
N ASP A 138 -24.86 10.82 -11.48
CA ASP A 138 -23.52 11.41 -11.60
C ASP A 138 -22.46 10.33 -11.90
N GLU A 139 -22.58 9.13 -11.31
CA GLU A 139 -21.69 7.99 -11.61
C GLU A 139 -21.82 7.54 -13.07
N ILE A 140 -23.04 7.46 -13.61
CA ILE A 140 -23.29 7.13 -15.02
C ILE A 140 -22.68 8.20 -15.94
N LEU A 141 -22.97 9.48 -15.69
CA LEU A 141 -22.45 10.59 -16.50
C LEU A 141 -20.93 10.57 -16.54
N LYS A 142 -20.29 10.45 -15.38
CA LYS A 142 -18.83 10.33 -15.29
C LYS A 142 -18.31 9.07 -15.99
N ALA A 143 -19.02 7.95 -15.88
CA ALA A 143 -18.60 6.71 -16.53
C ALA A 143 -18.71 6.74 -18.06
N VAL A 144 -19.66 7.50 -18.62
CA VAL A 144 -19.75 7.73 -20.07
C VAL A 144 -18.54 8.50 -20.57
N GLU A 145 -18.01 9.47 -19.82
CA GLU A 145 -16.79 10.22 -20.20
C GLU A 145 -15.54 9.33 -20.31
N TYR A 146 -15.53 8.19 -19.63
CA TYR A 146 -14.40 7.25 -19.59
C TYR A 146 -14.69 5.90 -20.28
N ASP A 147 -15.79 5.78 -21.03
CA ASP A 147 -16.24 4.52 -21.66
C ASP A 147 -16.29 3.32 -20.67
N ASP A 148 -16.65 3.58 -19.40
CA ASP A 148 -16.58 2.62 -18.30
C ASP A 148 -17.91 1.87 -18.11
N PHE A 149 -18.18 0.92 -19.01
CA PHE A 149 -19.43 0.15 -19.05
C PHE A 149 -19.75 -0.60 -17.75
N ALA A 150 -18.74 -0.98 -16.96
CA ALA A 150 -18.96 -1.65 -15.68
C ALA A 150 -19.66 -0.71 -14.68
N MET A 151 -19.22 0.55 -14.62
CA MET A 151 -19.82 1.54 -13.72
C MET A 151 -21.20 1.96 -14.22
N ILE A 152 -21.37 2.15 -15.54
CA ILE A 152 -22.68 2.44 -16.15
C ILE A 152 -23.69 1.35 -15.79
N LYS A 153 -23.32 0.08 -16.03
CA LYS A 153 -24.20 -1.07 -15.77
C LYS A 153 -24.52 -1.20 -14.29
N GLY A 154 -23.53 -1.08 -13.41
CA GLY A 154 -23.73 -1.19 -11.97
C GLY A 154 -24.65 -0.10 -11.43
N ALA A 155 -24.46 1.16 -11.84
CA ALA A 155 -25.30 2.28 -11.42
C ALA A 155 -26.73 2.15 -11.96
N ALA A 156 -26.90 1.73 -13.23
CA ALA A 156 -28.22 1.47 -13.79
C ALA A 156 -28.97 0.37 -13.04
N GLN A 157 -28.27 -0.73 -12.67
CA GLN A 157 -28.85 -1.79 -11.84
C GLN A 157 -29.22 -1.32 -10.44
N TRP A 158 -28.42 -0.43 -9.83
CA TRP A 158 -28.78 0.17 -8.56
C TRP A 158 -30.05 1.00 -8.66
N ILE A 159 -30.17 1.84 -9.71
CA ILE A 159 -31.35 2.68 -9.95
C ILE A 159 -32.59 1.80 -10.12
N ASP A 160 -32.52 0.80 -11.00
CA ASP A 160 -33.63 -0.13 -11.29
C ASP A 160 -34.15 -0.82 -10.02
N ARG A 161 -33.22 -1.30 -9.17
CA ARG A 161 -33.57 -1.96 -7.91
C ARG A 161 -34.21 -1.06 -6.87
N ASN A 162 -33.84 0.22 -6.85
CA ASN A 162 -34.31 1.18 -5.85
C ASN A 162 -35.49 2.00 -6.34
N SER A 163 -35.70 2.09 -7.65
CA SER A 163 -36.92 2.63 -8.22
C SER A 163 -38.08 1.70 -7.90
N ASN A 164 -38.84 2.06 -6.88
CA ASN A 164 -40.20 1.55 -6.66
C ASN A 164 -41.09 1.99 -7.84
N PHE A 165 -40.86 1.41 -9.02
CA PHE A 165 -41.87 1.35 -10.05
C PHE A 165 -42.75 0.14 -9.71
N ASP A 166 -43.70 0.34 -8.80
CA ASP A 166 -44.93 -0.44 -8.83
C ASP A 166 -45.59 -0.10 -10.18
N LEU A 167 -45.39 -0.99 -11.17
CA LEU A 167 -46.16 -1.01 -12.41
C LEU A 167 -47.46 -1.77 -12.20
#